data_AF-A0A7R9QZZ5-F1
#
_entry.id   AF-A0A7R9QZZ5-F1
#
_cell.length_a   1.000
_cell.length_b   1.000
_cell.length_c   1.000
_cell.angle_alpha   90.00
_cell.angle_beta   90.00
_cell.angle_gamma   90.00
#
_symmetry.space_group_name_H-M   'P 1'
#
loop_
_entity.id
_entity.type
_entity.pdbx_description
1 polymer ?
#
loop_
_entity_poly.entity_id
_entity_poly.type
_entity_poly.pdbx_seq_one_letter_code
_entity_poly.pdbx_strand_id
1 'polypeptide(L)' 'ATIGADFLTKEVVVDDRLVTMQIWDTAGQERFQSLGVAFYRGADCCVLVFDVTAPNTFKSLDSWRD' A
#
# COMPACT_ATOMS: atom_id res chain seq x y z
N ALA A 1 -3.15 13.60 4.83
CA ALA A 1 -1.79 13.10 4.53
C ALA A 1 -1.43 12.08 5.60
N THR A 2 -1.24 10.82 5.23
CA THR A 2 -0.77 9.76 6.14
C THR A 2 0.69 10.05 6.53
N ILE A 3 1.07 9.79 7.79
CA ILE A 3 2.44 9.95 8.29
C ILE A 3 2.98 8.55 8.59
N GLY A 4 4.06 8.15 7.90
CA GLY A 4 4.63 6.80 8.07
C GLY A 4 3.72 5.73 7.44
N ALA A 5 3.07 4.91 8.27
CA ALA A 5 2.07 3.95 7.82
C ALA A 5 0.97 3.78 8.86
N ASP A 6 -0.28 3.60 8.40
CA ASP A 6 -1.41 3.20 9.23
C ASP A 6 -1.69 1.69 9.07
N PHE A 7 -2.23 1.06 10.10
CA PHE A 7 -2.44 -0.38 10.15
C PHE A 7 -3.87 -0.74 10.53
N LEU A 8 -4.52 -1.55 9.68
CA LEU A 8 -5.87 -2.05 9.89
C LEU A 8 -5.88 -3.58 9.79
N THR A 9 -6.55 -4.24 10.74
CA THR A 9 -6.87 -5.67 10.63
C THR A 9 -8.38 -5.86 10.54
N LYS A 10 -8.82 -6.69 9.59
CA LYS A 10 -10.22 -7.01 9.39
C LYS A 10 -10.39 -8.48 9.05
N GLU A 11 -11.29 -9.16 9.76
CA GLU A 11 -11.75 -10.49 9.36
C GLU A 11 -12.80 -10.37 8.26
N VAL A 12 -12.63 -11.13 7.18
CA VAL A 12 -13.53 -11.18 6.02
C VAL A 12 -13.78 -12.64 5.64
N VAL A 13 -14.98 -12.93 5.12
CA VAL A 13 -15.30 -14.25 4.57
C VAL A 13 -15.17 -14.18 3.05
N VAL A 14 -14.31 -15.03 2.49
CA VAL A 14 -14.09 -15.17 1.04
C VAL A 14 -14.18 -16.65 0.71
N ASP A 15 -15.06 -17.02 -0.22
CA ASP A 15 -15.29 -18.42 -0.63
C ASP A 15 -15.53 -19.38 0.57
N ASP A 16 -16.41 -18.96 1.48
CA ASP A 16 -16.74 -19.65 2.75
C ASP A 16 -15.55 -19.88 3.71
N ARG A 17 -14.43 -19.18 3.51
CA ARG A 17 -13.26 -19.20 4.38
C ARG A 17 -13.13 -17.89 5.13
N LEU A 18 -12.89 -17.97 6.44
CA LEU A 18 -12.53 -16.82 7.25
C LEU A 18 -11.08 -16.44 7.00
N VAL A 19 -10.83 -15.21 6.58
CA VAL A 19 -9.51 -14.66 6.26
C VAL A 19 -9.26 -13.43 7.12
N THR A 20 -8.12 -13.38 7.81
CA THR A 20 -7.64 -12.18 8.49
C THR A 20 -6.90 -11.30 7.50
N MET A 21 -7.55 -10.24 7.02
CA MET A 21 -6.96 -9.26 6.13
C MET A 21 -6.23 -8.19 6.93
N GLN A 22 -4.95 -8.00 6.63
CA GLN A 22 -4.12 -6.95 7.22
C GLN A 22 -3.76 -5.92 6.13
N ILE A 23 -4.13 -4.67 6.36
CA ILE A 23 -3.89 -3.56 5.43
C ILE A 23 -2.92 -2.59 6.07
N TRP A 24 -1.89 -2.23 5.30
CA TRP A 24 -0.91 -1.21 5.64
C TRP A 24 -1.09 -0.02 4.68
N ASP A 25 -1.60 1.11 5.16
CA ASP A 25 -1.69 2.36 4.39
C ASP A 25 -0.39 3.15 4.56
N THR A 26 0.47 3.15 3.55
CA THR A 26 1.78 3.82 3.61
C THR A 26 1.71 5.26 3.11
N ALA A 27 2.49 6.16 3.72
CA ALA A 27 2.62 7.52 3.25
C ALA A 27 3.33 7.59 1.88
N GLY A 28 2.63 8.08 0.86
CA GLY A 28 3.17 8.25 -0.51
C GLY A 28 4.14 9.41 -0.72
N GLN A 29 4.62 10.06 0.34
CA GLN A 29 5.63 11.12 0.21
C GLN A 29 7.03 10.50 0.09
N GLU A 30 7.82 10.98 -0.85
CA GLU A 30 9.19 10.51 -1.15
C GLU A 30 10.09 10.41 0.10
N ARG A 31 9.96 11.34 1.05
CA ARG A 31 10.71 11.33 2.32
C ARG A 31 10.42 10.13 3.23
N PHE A 32 9.36 9.38 2.96
CA PHE A 32 8.99 8.15 3.67
C PHE A 32 9.19 6.88 2.83
N GLN A 33 9.69 6.97 1.60
CA GLN A 33 9.95 5.79 0.75
C GLN A 33 10.91 4.80 1.41
N SER A 34 11.90 5.28 2.16
CA SER A 34 12.84 4.42 2.90
C SER A 34 12.18 3.60 4.02
N LEU A 35 11.02 4.03 4.52
CA LEU A 35 10.21 3.26 5.48
C LEU A 35 9.35 2.19 4.79
N GLY A 36 8.99 2.38 3.52
CA GLY A 36 8.14 1.46 2.75
C GLY A 36 8.70 0.04 2.65
N VAL A 37 10.01 -0.12 2.48
CA VAL A 37 10.69 -1.42 2.35
C VAL A 37 10.44 -2.34 3.57
N ALA A 38 10.35 -1.77 4.77
CA ALA A 38 10.06 -2.54 5.97
C ALA A 38 8.60 -3.04 6.01
N PHE A 39 7.67 -2.30 5.41
CA PHE A 39 6.24 -2.64 5.35
C PHE A 39 5.90 -3.61 4.21
N TYR A 40 6.70 -3.66 3.14
CA TYR A 40 6.49 -4.61 2.04
C TYR A 40 6.94 -6.03 2.39
N ARG A 41 7.88 -6.17 3.33
CA ARG A 41 8.42 -7.48 3.69
C ARG A 41 7.36 -8.34 4.38
N GLY A 42 6.96 -9.42 3.70
CA GLY A 42 5.95 -10.35 4.20
C GLY A 42 4.52 -10.00 3.80
N ALA A 43 4.32 -8.97 2.98
CA ALA A 43 3.03 -8.71 2.35
C ALA A 43 2.78 -9.73 1.22
N ASP A 44 1.56 -10.27 1.16
CA ASP A 44 1.14 -11.16 0.07
C ASP A 44 0.90 -10.40 -1.24
N CYS A 45 0.51 -9.13 -1.16
CA CYS A 45 0.27 -8.26 -2.30
C CYS A 45 0.47 -6.78 -1.97
N CYS A 46 0.60 -5.97 -3.02
CA CYS A 46 0.68 -4.51 -2.93
C CYS A 46 -0.35 -3.88 -3.87
N VAL A 47 -0.98 -2.79 -3.43
CA VAL A 47 -1.91 -1.99 -4.26
C VAL A 47 -1.24 -0.66 -4.58
N LEU A 48 -0.96 -0.44 -5.86
CA LEU A 48 -0.43 0.82 -6.37
C LEU A 48 -1.59 1.70 -6.87
N VAL A 49 -1.67 2.93 -6.36
CA VAL A 49 -2.77 3.86 -6.64
C VAL A 49 -2.22 5.14 -7.24
N PHE A 50 -2.92 5.69 -8.22
CA PHE A 50 -2.61 6.98 -8.84
C PHE A 50 -3.89 7.81 -9.03
N ASP A 51 -3.72 9.09 -9.31
CA ASP A 51 -4.83 10.01 -9.57
C ASP A 51 -5.00 10.22 -11.08
N VAL A 52 -6.19 9.88 -11.60
CA VAL A 52 -6.54 10.02 -13.02
C VAL A 52 -6.53 11.47 -13.51
N THR A 53 -6.67 12.44 -12.61
CA THR A 53 -6.60 13.88 -12.91
C THR A 53 -5.18 14.42 -12.92
N ALA A 54 -4.20 13.62 -12.45
CA ALA A 54 -2.79 13.99 -12.36
C ALA A 54 -1.90 12.93 -13.04
N PRO A 55 -1.70 12.98 -14.37
CA PRO A 55 -1.00 11.95 -15.15
C PRO A 55 0.43 11.62 -14.68
N ASN A 56 1.11 12.56 -14.03
CA ASN A 56 2.44 12.34 -13.47
C ASN A 56 2.42 11.30 -12.33
N THR A 57 1.32 11.19 -11.59
CA THR A 57 1.18 10.20 -10.50
C THR A 57 1.19 8.76 -11.03
N PHE A 58 0.67 8.54 -12.25
CA PHE A 58 0.77 7.24 -12.92
C PHE A 58 2.21 6.90 -13.29
N LYS A 59 2.95 7.87 -13.86
CA LYS A 59 4.37 7.67 -14.20
C LYS A 59 5.23 7.38 -12.98
N SER A 60 4.90 7.98 -11.84
CA SER A 60 5.60 7.70 -10.58
C SER A 60 5.46 6.24 -10.15
N LEU A 61 4.43 5.50 -10.57
CA LEU A 61 4.25 4.09 -10.19
C LEU A 61 5.40 3.19 -10.64
N ASP A 62 6.08 3.50 -11.75
CA ASP A 62 7.25 2.72 -12.19
C ASP A 62 8.35 2.71 -11.11
N SER A 63 8.58 3.83 -10.43
CA SER A 63 9.54 3.94 -9.32
C SER A 63 9.09 3.22 -8.04
N TRP A 64 7.79 2.98 -7.87
CA TRP A 64 7.26 2.29 -6.68
C TRP A 64 7.18 0.77 -6.89
N ARG A 65 7.16 0.32 -8.15
CA ARG A 65 7.14 -1.10 -8.50
C ARG A 65 8.50 -1.77 -8.35
N ASP A 66 9.55 -1.05 -8.71
CA ASP A 66 10.93 -1.56 -8.80
C ASP A 66 11.61 -1.58 -7.42
#